data_AF-A0A7W2CAN1-F1
#
_entry.id   AF-A0A7W2CAN1-F1
#
_cell.length_a   1.000
_cell.length_b   1.000
_cell.length_c   1.000
_cell.angle_alpha   90.00
_cell.angle_beta   90.00
_cell.angle_gamma   90.00
#
_symmetry.space_group_name_H-M   'P 1'
#
loop_
_entity.id
_entity.type
_entity.pdbx_description
1 polymer ?
#
loop_
_entity_poly.entity_id
_entity_poly.type
_entity_poly.pdbx_seq_one_letter_code
_entity_poly.pdbx_strand_id
1 'polypeptide(L)'
;MHISKEQYEERVSSLISKLHGDCLLLTPKENLRTHLPSEVTSITEWPQITKHEVFNSIISIGQLAISENLIDFLSQLQHYANRDSLLYFCDRTIVPDIRKGSAKNDITGSLWQSQWSVIRCERFAIGKYKRAPRYVFGTARVKRSNDEHL
;
A
#
# COMPACT_ATOMS: atom_id res chain seq x y z
N MET A 1 -4.38 7.02 16.99
CA MET A 1 -5.10 8.24 16.55
C MET A 1 -6.47 7.83 16.04
N HIS A 2 -7.53 8.55 16.40
CA HIS A 2 -8.87 8.37 15.84
C HIS A 2 -9.15 9.51 14.86
N ILE A 3 -9.71 9.19 13.70
CA ILE A 3 -10.03 10.15 12.65
C ILE A 3 -11.50 10.00 12.20
N SER A 4 -12.03 11.06 11.59
CA SER A 4 -13.34 11.03 10.93
C SER A 4 -13.27 10.32 9.57
N LYS A 5 -14.42 10.12 8.93
CA LYS A 5 -14.49 9.55 7.58
C LYS A 5 -13.93 10.52 6.54
N GLU A 6 -14.23 11.80 6.68
CA GLU A 6 -13.73 12.87 5.81
C GLU A 6 -12.20 12.92 5.85
N GLN A 7 -11.62 12.82 7.06
CA GLN A 7 -10.16 12.74 7.24
C GLN A 7 -9.54 11.46 6.67
N TYR A 8 -10.31 10.38 6.52
CA TYR A 8 -9.87 9.17 5.82
C TYR A 8 -9.87 9.40 4.31
N GLU A 9 -10.94 10.00 3.78
CA GLU A 9 -11.06 10.33 2.36
C GLU A 9 -9.96 11.32 1.92
N GLU A 10 -9.66 12.35 2.72
CA GLU A 10 -8.55 13.27 2.49
C GLU A 10 -7.19 12.56 2.40
N ARG A 11 -6.95 11.57 3.25
CA ARG A 11 -5.73 10.76 3.22
C ARG A 11 -5.65 9.95 1.94
N VAL A 12 -6.75 9.28 1.57
CA VAL A 12 -6.83 8.52 0.31
C VAL A 12 -6.55 9.42 -0.88
N SER A 13 -7.21 10.58 -0.97
CA SER A 13 -6.95 11.56 -2.03
C SER A 13 -5.51 12.06 -2.02
N SER A 14 -4.89 12.23 -0.85
CA SER A 14 -3.47 12.62 -0.72
C SER A 14 -2.48 11.53 -1.17
N LEU A 15 -2.84 10.24 -1.13
CA LEU A 15 -2.02 9.19 -1.76
C LEU A 15 -2.18 9.22 -3.27
N ILE A 16 -3.44 9.32 -3.73
CA ILE A 16 -3.76 9.36 -5.16
C ILE A 16 -3.05 10.53 -5.84
N SER A 17 -2.97 11.69 -5.19
CA SER A 17 -2.28 12.87 -5.73
C SER A 17 -0.76 12.72 -5.86
N LYS A 18 -0.15 11.65 -5.32
CA LYS A 18 1.29 11.37 -5.42
C LYS A 18 1.63 10.34 -6.51
N LEU A 19 0.61 9.79 -7.15
CA LEU A 19 0.79 8.89 -8.28
C LEU A 19 1.43 9.65 -9.44
N HIS A 20 2.32 8.96 -10.15
CA HIS A 20 3.01 9.49 -11.32
C HIS A 20 3.50 8.33 -12.18
N GLY A 21 3.73 8.62 -13.46
CA GLY A 21 4.18 7.65 -14.45
C GLY A 21 3.18 6.52 -14.67
N ASP A 22 3.70 5.34 -14.96
CA ASP A 22 2.89 4.15 -15.19
C ASP A 22 2.45 3.58 -13.83
N CYS A 23 1.13 3.48 -13.66
CA CYS A 23 0.53 3.15 -12.37
C CYS A 23 -0.16 1.79 -12.37
N LEU A 24 0.13 0.97 -11.36
CA LEU A 24 -0.63 -0.24 -11.04
C LEU A 24 -1.63 0.04 -9.92
N LEU A 25 -2.91 -0.12 -10.21
CA LEU A 25 -3.98 -0.05 -9.22
C LEU A 25 -4.33 -1.46 -8.74
N LEU A 26 -4.19 -1.73 -7.45
CA LEU A 26 -4.61 -3.01 -6.86
C LEU A 26 -6.13 -3.10 -6.63
N THR A 27 -6.82 -1.96 -6.77
CA THR A 27 -8.27 -1.84 -6.67
C THR A 27 -8.79 -1.24 -7.99
N PRO A 28 -9.99 -1.61 -8.47
CA PRO A 28 -10.57 -1.01 -9.67
C PRO A 28 -10.58 0.53 -9.61
N LYS A 29 -10.23 1.17 -10.71
CA LYS A 29 -10.14 2.63 -10.90
C LYS A 29 -11.43 3.34 -10.51
N GLU A 30 -12.57 2.74 -10.80
CA GLU A 30 -13.90 3.25 -10.42
C GLU A 30 -14.06 3.44 -8.90
N ASN A 31 -13.30 2.70 -8.08
CA ASN A 31 -13.36 2.79 -6.62
C ASN A 31 -12.48 3.91 -6.03
N LEU A 32 -11.59 4.54 -6.82
CA LEU A 32 -10.70 5.60 -6.32
C LEU A 32 -11.46 6.89 -5.96
N ARG A 33 -12.65 7.12 -6.54
CA ARG A 33 -13.56 8.26 -6.29
C ARG A 33 -12.88 9.65 -6.31
N THR A 34 -11.68 9.74 -6.88
CA THR A 34 -10.81 10.93 -6.93
C THR A 34 -10.18 10.97 -8.33
N HIS A 35 -9.98 12.17 -8.86
CA HIS A 35 -9.25 12.34 -10.11
C HIS A 35 -7.78 11.92 -9.94
N LEU A 36 -7.25 11.26 -10.97
CA LEU A 36 -5.83 10.95 -11.04
C LEU A 36 -5.04 12.22 -11.42
N PRO A 37 -3.84 12.41 -10.87
CA PRO A 37 -3.01 13.55 -11.22
C PRO A 37 -2.54 13.47 -12.68
N SER A 38 -2.23 14.63 -13.26
CA SER A 38 -1.80 14.77 -14.66
C SER A 38 -0.49 14.05 -14.98
N GLU A 39 0.30 13.77 -13.96
CA GLU A 39 1.60 13.11 -14.00
C GLU A 39 1.47 11.60 -14.22
N VAL A 40 0.26 11.03 -14.14
CA VAL A 40 -0.03 9.63 -14.47
C VAL A 40 -0.09 9.47 -15.99
N THR A 41 0.83 8.68 -16.55
CA THR A 41 0.93 8.42 -17.99
C THR A 41 0.07 7.26 -18.43
N SER A 42 -0.04 6.22 -17.61
CA SER A 42 -0.86 5.05 -17.89
C SER A 42 -1.35 4.37 -16.61
N ILE A 43 -2.38 3.55 -16.75
CA ILE A 43 -3.03 2.85 -15.65
C ILE A 43 -3.23 1.39 -16.05
N THR A 44 -2.80 0.48 -15.19
CA THR A 44 -3.12 -0.94 -15.26
C THR A 44 -3.82 -1.35 -13.97
N GLU A 45 -4.85 -2.17 -14.07
CA GLU A 45 -5.60 -2.70 -12.92
C GLU A 45 -5.18 -4.14 -12.64
N TRP A 46 -5.02 -4.49 -11.36
CA TRP A 46 -4.78 -5.86 -10.95
C TRP A 46 -6.04 -6.73 -11.11
N PRO A 47 -5.95 -8.02 -11.50
CA PRO A 47 -4.76 -8.76 -11.94
C PRO A 47 -4.52 -8.70 -13.47
N GLN A 48 -5.10 -7.73 -14.17
CA GLN A 48 -5.11 -7.65 -15.64
C GLN A 48 -3.78 -7.11 -16.22
N ILE A 49 -2.66 -7.67 -15.77
CA ILE A 49 -1.33 -7.30 -16.25
C ILE A 49 -1.02 -8.15 -17.49
N THR A 50 -0.91 -7.52 -18.65
CA THR A 50 -0.75 -8.20 -19.94
C THR A 50 0.71 -8.33 -20.38
N LYS A 51 1.65 -7.65 -19.70
CA LYS A 51 3.09 -7.64 -20.01
C LYS A 51 3.93 -7.56 -18.73
N HIS A 52 5.20 -7.95 -18.82
CA HIS A 52 6.19 -7.63 -17.79
C HIS A 52 6.51 -6.14 -17.85
N GLU A 53 5.70 -5.34 -17.17
CA GLU A 53 5.89 -3.90 -17.02
C GLU A 53 6.30 -3.58 -15.58
N VAL A 54 7.28 -2.68 -15.45
CA VAL A 54 7.71 -2.13 -14.16
C VAL A 54 6.99 -0.80 -13.96
N PHE A 55 6.18 -0.70 -12.91
CA PHE A 55 5.38 0.48 -12.64
C PHE A 55 6.15 1.49 -11.80
N ASN A 56 5.96 2.79 -12.05
CA ASN A 56 6.50 3.86 -11.22
C ASN A 56 5.75 3.95 -9.89
N SER A 57 4.43 3.79 -9.94
CA SER A 57 3.57 3.89 -8.76
C SER A 57 2.66 2.66 -8.66
N ILE A 58 2.58 2.06 -7.48
CA ILE A 58 1.62 1.02 -7.15
C ILE A 58 0.74 1.56 -6.04
N ILE A 59 -0.58 1.41 -6.13
CA ILE A 59 -1.49 1.85 -5.08
C ILE A 59 -2.41 0.74 -4.60
N SER A 60 -2.52 0.62 -3.28
CA SER A 60 -3.50 -0.22 -2.60
C SER A 60 -4.39 0.61 -1.70
N ILE A 61 -5.71 0.47 -1.86
CA ILE A 61 -6.69 1.02 -0.93
C ILE A 61 -7.61 -0.12 -0.51
N GLY A 62 -7.28 -0.78 0.59
CA GLY A 62 -8.05 -1.89 1.16
C GLY A 62 -7.81 -3.25 0.48
N GLN A 63 -6.91 -3.36 -0.49
CA GLN A 63 -6.64 -4.62 -1.19
C GLN A 63 -5.60 -5.49 -0.47
N LEU A 64 -4.56 -4.90 0.12
CA LEU A 64 -3.55 -5.69 0.85
C LEU A 64 -4.18 -6.41 2.05
N ALA A 65 -5.16 -5.76 2.69
CA ALA A 65 -5.84 -6.29 3.87
C ALA A 65 -6.63 -7.59 3.63
N ILE A 66 -7.07 -7.85 2.39
CA ILE A 66 -7.91 -9.00 2.05
C ILE A 66 -7.14 -10.12 1.33
N SER A 67 -5.83 -9.94 1.13
CA SER A 67 -4.98 -10.99 0.56
C SER A 67 -4.86 -12.17 1.52
N GLU A 68 -5.19 -13.38 1.06
CA GLU A 68 -5.10 -14.61 1.86
C GLU A 68 -3.66 -14.92 2.27
N ASN A 69 -2.69 -14.58 1.41
CA ASN A 69 -1.27 -14.71 1.67
C ASN A 69 -0.54 -13.41 1.26
N LEU A 70 -0.57 -12.44 2.17
CA LEU A 70 -0.02 -11.11 1.93
C LEU A 70 1.49 -11.13 1.63
N ILE A 71 2.27 -12.05 2.22
CA ILE A 71 3.73 -12.11 1.98
C ILE A 71 4.02 -12.54 0.55
N ASP A 72 3.36 -13.60 0.07
CA ASP A 72 3.55 -14.08 -1.30
C ASP A 72 3.02 -13.06 -2.31
N PHE A 73 1.88 -12.42 -2.02
CA PHE A 73 1.34 -11.36 -2.84
C PHE A 73 2.31 -10.17 -2.96
N LEU A 74 2.87 -9.71 -1.84
CA LEU A 74 3.86 -8.64 -1.85
C LEU A 74 5.15 -9.04 -2.57
N SER A 75 5.56 -10.30 -2.49
CA SER A 75 6.70 -10.84 -3.24
C SER A 75 6.39 -10.84 -4.75
N GLN A 76 5.19 -11.25 -5.15
CA GLN A 76 4.74 -11.20 -6.54
C GLN A 76 4.71 -9.77 -7.08
N LEU A 77 4.26 -8.79 -6.28
CA LEU A 77 4.25 -7.38 -6.67
C LEU A 77 5.66 -6.85 -7.00
N GLN A 78 6.73 -7.45 -6.47
CA GLN A 78 8.09 -7.04 -6.79
C GLN A 78 8.49 -7.35 -8.23
N HIS A 79 7.83 -8.29 -8.91
CA HIS A 79 8.06 -8.53 -10.33
C HIS A 79 7.62 -7.35 -11.20
N TYR A 80 6.81 -6.46 -10.66
CA TYR A 80 6.28 -5.28 -11.34
C TYR A 80 6.81 -3.96 -10.74
N ALA A 81 7.85 -4.04 -9.90
CA ALA A 81 8.44 -2.90 -9.22
C ALA A 81 9.97 -2.96 -9.26
N ASN A 82 10.61 -1.81 -9.34
CA ASN A 82 12.04 -1.66 -9.14
C ASN A 82 12.31 -0.79 -7.90
N ARG A 83 13.53 -0.28 -7.77
CA ARG A 83 13.97 0.52 -6.61
C ARG A 83 13.37 1.91 -6.55
N ASP A 84 12.98 2.44 -7.69
CA ASP A 84 12.36 3.76 -7.83
C ASP A 84 10.84 3.69 -7.77
N SER A 85 10.29 2.48 -7.94
CA SER A 85 8.86 2.22 -7.75
C SER A 85 8.42 2.47 -6.31
N LEU A 86 7.28 3.16 -6.17
CA LEU A 86 6.67 3.45 -4.87
C LEU A 86 5.35 2.70 -4.72
N LEU A 87 5.22 1.95 -3.63
CA LEU A 87 3.96 1.37 -3.17
C LEU A 87 3.30 2.32 -2.18
N TYR A 88 2.19 2.93 -2.60
CA TYR A 88 1.28 3.70 -1.79
C TYR A 88 0.19 2.79 -1.22
N PHE A 89 -0.09 2.86 0.07
CA PHE A 89 -1.08 1.97 0.68
C PHE A 89 -1.93 2.67 1.74
N CYS A 90 -3.21 2.33 1.77
CA CYS A 90 -4.16 2.71 2.82
C CYS A 90 -5.10 1.55 3.08
N ASP A 91 -4.74 0.71 4.05
CA ASP A 91 -5.33 -0.61 4.21
C ASP A 91 -5.76 -0.86 5.64
N ARG A 92 -6.85 -1.61 5.80
CA ARG A 92 -7.24 -2.10 7.11
C ARG A 92 -6.15 -3.02 7.65
N THR A 93 -5.83 -2.90 8.93
CA THR A 93 -4.77 -3.71 9.53
C THR A 93 -5.14 -4.18 10.93
N ILE A 94 -4.50 -5.27 11.36
CA ILE A 94 -4.52 -5.69 12.76
C ILE A 94 -3.37 -4.97 13.45
N VAL A 95 -3.67 -3.90 14.20
CA VAL A 95 -2.62 -3.21 14.95
C VAL A 95 -2.29 -4.05 16.19
N PRO A 96 -1.01 -4.36 16.43
CA PRO A 96 -0.56 -5.08 17.62
C PRO A 96 -1.07 -4.40 18.90
N ASP A 97 -1.62 -5.19 19.81
CA ASP A 97 -1.87 -4.80 21.19
C ASP A 97 -1.19 -5.80 22.15
N ILE A 98 -1.17 -5.48 23.45
CA ILE A 98 -0.52 -6.29 24.50
C ILE A 98 -0.97 -7.77 24.46
N ARG A 99 -2.14 -8.08 23.88
CA ARG A 99 -2.68 -9.44 23.74
C ARG A 99 -2.54 -10.04 22.33
N LYS A 100 -2.26 -9.23 21.30
CA LYS A 100 -2.31 -9.62 19.86
C LYS A 100 -0.97 -9.54 19.11
N GLY A 101 0.13 -9.41 19.83
CA GLY A 101 1.47 -9.69 19.30
C GLY A 101 2.22 -8.47 18.76
N SER A 102 3.29 -8.73 18.00
CA SER A 102 4.30 -7.77 17.54
C SER A 102 3.88 -7.04 16.25
N ALA A 103 4.55 -5.93 15.89
CA ALA A 103 4.44 -5.26 14.59
C ALA A 103 4.62 -6.20 13.38
N LYS A 104 5.24 -7.38 13.59
CA LYS A 104 5.31 -8.47 12.59
C LYS A 104 3.94 -8.95 12.10
N ASN A 105 2.88 -8.73 12.86
CA ASN A 105 1.53 -9.17 12.55
C ASN A 105 0.69 -8.11 11.81
N ASP A 106 1.24 -6.89 11.62
CA ASP A 106 0.60 -5.87 10.81
C ASP A 106 1.17 -5.86 9.39
N ILE A 107 0.53 -5.11 8.48
CA ILE A 107 0.92 -5.04 7.06
C ILE A 107 2.39 -4.59 6.90
N THR A 108 2.90 -3.74 7.80
CA THR A 108 4.32 -3.30 7.75
C THR A 108 5.28 -4.42 8.10
N GLY A 109 4.86 -5.35 8.96
CA GLY A 109 5.57 -6.60 9.22
C GLY A 109 5.69 -7.47 7.97
N SER A 110 4.58 -7.66 7.25
CA SER A 110 4.57 -8.40 5.98
C SER A 110 5.43 -7.71 4.92
N LEU A 111 5.31 -6.39 4.76
CA LEU A 111 6.17 -5.59 3.87
C LEU A 111 7.65 -5.81 4.18
N TRP A 112 8.05 -5.76 5.45
CA TRP A 112 9.46 -5.99 5.82
C TRP A 112 9.96 -7.38 5.43
N GLN A 113 9.13 -8.42 5.67
CA GLN A 113 9.46 -9.82 5.41
C GLN A 113 9.57 -10.10 3.91
N SER A 114 8.68 -9.51 3.10
CA SER A 114 8.69 -9.62 1.65
C SER A 114 9.64 -8.63 0.98
N GLN A 115 10.70 -8.16 1.65
CA GLN A 115 11.72 -7.27 1.08
C GLN A 115 11.23 -5.88 0.61
N TRP A 116 10.14 -5.36 1.18
CA TRP A 116 9.78 -3.94 1.06
C TRP A 116 10.33 -3.13 2.23
N SER A 117 10.79 -1.93 1.95
CA SER A 117 11.22 -0.91 2.91
C SER A 117 10.13 0.14 3.05
N VAL A 118 9.57 0.28 4.25
CA VAL A 118 8.57 1.31 4.57
C VAL A 118 9.27 2.65 4.74
N ILE A 119 8.91 3.63 3.90
CA ILE A 119 9.47 5.00 3.91
C ILE A 119 8.73 5.87 4.93
N ARG A 120 7.39 5.85 4.86
CA ARG A 120 6.50 6.58 5.77
C ARG A 120 5.32 5.70 6.11
N CYS A 121 4.90 5.73 7.36
CA CYS A 121 3.73 5.00 7.82
C CYS A 121 3.04 5.74 8.96
N GLU A 122 1.71 5.81 8.89
CA GLU A 122 0.82 6.28 9.93
C GLU A 122 -0.24 5.23 10.21
N ARG A 123 -0.69 5.16 11.47
CA ARG A 123 -1.75 4.25 11.89
C ARG A 123 -2.89 5.04 12.52
N PHE A 124 -4.11 4.74 12.11
CA PHE A 124 -5.30 5.40 12.64
C PHE A 124 -6.46 4.42 12.77
N ALA A 125 -7.52 4.85 13.47
CA ALA A 125 -8.79 4.17 13.51
C ALA A 125 -9.91 5.13 13.09
N ILE A 126 -10.93 4.62 12.41
CA ILE A 126 -12.09 5.44 12.02
C ILE A 126 -13.17 5.30 13.11
N GLY A 127 -13.58 6.43 13.68
CA GLY A 127 -14.56 6.48 14.79
C GLY A 127 -13.97 6.17 16.16
N LYS A 128 -14.70 6.51 17.25
CA LYS A 128 -14.19 6.50 18.65
C LYS A 128 -14.49 5.23 19.45
N TYR A 129 -14.85 4.13 18.79
CA TYR A 129 -15.30 2.90 19.47
C TYR A 129 -14.14 1.99 19.85
N LYS A 130 -14.29 1.19 20.93
CA LYS A 130 -13.28 0.23 21.40
C LYS A 130 -12.86 -0.80 20.33
N ARG A 131 -13.75 -1.11 19.38
CA ARG A 131 -13.52 -2.02 18.24
C ARG A 131 -13.45 -1.30 16.89
N ALA A 132 -13.12 -0.01 16.89
CA ALA A 132 -13.00 0.76 15.66
C ALA A 132 -12.00 0.08 14.68
N PRO A 133 -12.34 -0.01 13.38
CA PRO A 133 -11.44 -0.56 12.39
C PRO A 133 -10.17 0.28 12.34
N ARG A 134 -9.03 -0.40 12.33
CA ARG A 134 -7.71 0.23 12.30
C ARG A 134 -7.14 0.11 10.91
N TYR A 135 -6.40 1.13 10.53
CA TYR A 135 -5.80 1.27 9.21
C TYR A 135 -4.34 1.61 9.35
N VAL A 136 -3.59 1.21 8.34
CA VAL A 136 -2.23 1.64 8.08
C VAL A 136 -2.24 2.43 6.78
N PHE A 137 -1.51 3.53 6.77
CA PHE A 137 -1.41 4.45 5.66
C PHE A 137 0.06 4.78 5.44
N GLY A 138 0.56 4.69 4.21
CA GLY A 138 1.97 4.93 4.01
C GLY A 138 2.48 4.75 2.59
N THR A 139 3.80 4.75 2.53
CA THR A 139 4.59 4.55 1.31
C THR A 139 5.72 3.57 1.61
N ALA A 140 5.94 2.63 0.71
CA ALA A 140 7.05 1.69 0.74
C ALA A 140 7.72 1.59 -0.64
N ARG A 141 8.91 0.99 -0.68
CA ARG A 141 9.65 0.67 -1.91
C ARG A 141 10.36 -0.67 -1.77
N VAL A 142 10.82 -1.26 -2.87
CA VAL A 142 11.62 -2.51 -2.80
C VAL A 142 12.97 -2.23 -2.10
N LYS A 143 13.41 -3.14 -1.23
CA LYS A 143 14.73 -3.06 -0.58
C LYS A 143 15.86 -3.23 -1.60
N ARG A 144 17.02 -2.67 -1.29
CA ARG A 144 18.25 -3.01 -2.02
C ARG A 144 18.61 -4.46 -1.74
N SER A 145 18.99 -5.22 -2.76
CA SER A 145 19.62 -6.53 -2.54
C SER A 145 20.99 -6.28 -1.91
N ASN A 146 21.40 -7.18 -1.01
CA ASN A 146 22.74 -7.11 -0.40
C ASN A 146 23.85 -7.41 -1.42
N ASP A 147 23.52 -8.05 -2.55
CA ASP A 147 24.49 -8.43 -3.60
C ASP A 147 24.95 -7.25 -4.47
N GLU A 148 24.30 -6.09 -4.37
CA GLU A 148 24.76 -4.87 -5.08
C GLU A 148 25.83 -4.07 -4.34
N HIS A 149 26.39 -4.65 -3.26
CA HIS A 149 27.54 -4.12 -2.53
C HIS A 149 28.84 -4.92 -2.75
N LEU A 150 28.89 -5.77 -3.79
CA LEU A 150 30.10 -6.49 -4.22
C LEU A 150 30.68 -5.89 -5.50
#